data_AF-A0A7S2YN35-F1
#
_entry.id   AF-A0A7S2YN35-F1
#
_cell.length_a   1.000
_cell.length_b   1.000
_cell.length_c   1.000
_cell.angle_alpha   90.00
_cell.angle_beta   90.00
_cell.angle_gamma   90.00
#
_symmetry.space_group_name_H-M   'P 1'
#
loop_
_entity.id
_entity.type
_entity.pdbx_description
1 polymer ?
#
loop_
_entity_poly.entity_id
_entity_poly.type
_entity_poly.pdbx_seq_one_letter_code
_entity_poly.pdbx_strand_id
1 'polypeptide(L)'
;PRLECGCNRQLYTIFLSEFTTSIMIGQCRLLHSRCRGTFGGLSTYLAGRPFSNGPPPQILNDAQQRKQDLDYCIKLVRDRDREGFYCGLLMPQEIQKHFFVLRAFNAELASVKEVHHIRNQGSSGQTGTTATVALQLRLQWWNDSIRQIYGEEKQSGADPSLANLSISCWESPIVRALYHVNSEKNLTRRFLERLIDAREHDLELDQFAKMEDATRYAEKSVSSLLYLSLECFGVKEDAADEAASFAGAGIGLTTALRGTPIRLTKGEVPIPAELLRSGFSRTSLMNSVVGEGTMSEADAKNFQEAVEQVAVTA
;
A
#
# COMPACT_ATOMS: atom_id res chain seq x y z
N PRO A 1 -6.86 2.15 -34.57
CA PRO A 1 -7.60 0.86 -34.63
C PRO A 1 -8.66 0.83 -33.53
N ARG A 2 -9.94 0.89 -33.94
CA ARG A 2 -11.09 0.92 -33.02
C ARG A 2 -11.21 -0.45 -32.33
N LEU A 3 -10.99 -0.48 -31.01
CA LEU A 3 -11.25 -1.64 -30.16
C LEU A 3 -12.65 -1.48 -29.55
N GLU A 4 -13.67 -1.94 -30.27
CA GLU A 4 -15.06 -2.01 -29.79
C GLU A 4 -15.27 -3.35 -29.05
N CYS A 5 -15.10 -3.36 -27.73
CA CYS A 5 -15.53 -4.47 -26.87
C CYS A 5 -15.77 -3.97 -25.44
N GLY A 6 -16.74 -4.54 -24.70
CA GLY A 6 -17.16 -4.10 -23.36
C GLY A 6 -16.03 -4.00 -22.31
N CYS A 7 -14.91 -4.67 -22.55
CA CYS A 7 -13.65 -4.55 -21.80
C CYS A 7 -13.14 -3.10 -21.74
N ASN A 8 -13.33 -2.32 -22.81
CA ASN A 8 -12.86 -0.93 -22.89
C ASN A 8 -13.51 -0.05 -21.81
N ARG A 9 -14.82 -0.19 -21.55
CA ARG A 9 -15.53 0.63 -20.55
C ARG A 9 -15.07 0.33 -19.12
N GLN A 10 -14.70 -0.92 -18.83
CA GLN A 10 -14.21 -1.32 -17.50
C GLN A 10 -12.78 -0.85 -17.27
N LEU A 11 -11.91 -1.02 -18.27
CA LEU A 11 -10.54 -0.50 -18.25
C LEU A 11 -10.53 1.03 -18.13
N TYR A 12 -11.37 1.73 -18.91
CA TYR A 12 -11.54 3.19 -18.79
C TYR A 12 -11.98 3.60 -17.39
N THR A 13 -12.95 2.91 -16.78
CA THR A 13 -13.40 3.24 -15.41
C THR A 13 -12.29 3.05 -14.38
N ILE A 14 -11.52 1.96 -14.44
CA ILE A 14 -10.42 1.70 -13.50
C ILE A 14 -9.30 2.73 -13.70
N PHE A 15 -8.76 2.83 -14.91
CA PHE A 15 -7.59 3.66 -15.16
C PHE A 15 -7.90 5.15 -15.12
N LEU A 16 -9.02 5.61 -15.70
CA LEU A 16 -9.37 7.04 -15.61
C LEU A 16 -9.74 7.42 -14.18
N SER A 17 -10.45 6.59 -13.40
CA SER A 17 -10.78 6.97 -12.03
C SER A 17 -9.52 7.10 -11.17
N GLU A 18 -8.59 6.13 -11.27
CA GLU A 18 -7.33 6.19 -10.52
C GLU A 18 -6.43 7.34 -10.98
N PHE A 19 -6.25 7.52 -12.30
CA PHE A 19 -5.37 8.56 -12.84
C PHE A 19 -5.94 9.98 -12.69
N THR A 20 -7.23 10.20 -12.97
CA THR A 20 -7.85 11.53 -12.85
C THR A 20 -8.00 11.97 -11.40
N THR A 21 -8.28 11.05 -10.47
CA THR A 21 -8.38 11.40 -9.05
C THR A 21 -7.01 11.80 -8.49
N SER A 22 -5.93 11.08 -8.86
CA SER A 22 -4.58 11.43 -8.44
C SER A 22 -4.11 12.78 -8.98
N ILE A 23 -4.50 13.16 -10.21
CA ILE A 23 -4.20 14.47 -10.82
C ILE A 23 -5.07 15.60 -10.22
N MET A 24 -6.39 15.40 -10.13
CA MET A 24 -7.34 16.43 -9.69
C MET A 24 -7.14 16.83 -8.23
N ILE A 25 -6.73 15.91 -7.35
CA ILE A 25 -6.44 16.21 -5.94
C ILE A 25 -5.09 16.93 -5.78
N GLY A 26 -4.15 16.75 -6.73
CA GLY A 26 -2.89 17.48 -6.78
C GLY A 26 -3.06 19.00 -6.95
N GLN A 27 -4.16 19.46 -7.55
CA GLN A 27 -4.48 20.89 -7.68
C GLN A 27 -5.23 21.47 -6.46
N CYS A 28 -5.68 20.65 -5.51
CA CYS A 28 -6.65 21.06 -4.49
C CYS A 28 -6.11 21.17 -3.04
N ARG A 29 -4.80 21.08 -2.77
CA ARG A 29 -4.27 21.16 -1.38
C ARG A 29 -3.30 22.32 -1.14
N LEU A 30 -3.88 23.52 -1.07
CA LEU A 30 -3.37 24.67 -0.29
C LEU A 30 -4.22 24.94 0.98
N LEU A 31 -5.05 23.99 1.41
CA LEU A 31 -5.93 24.18 2.58
C LEU A 31 -5.70 23.12 3.67
N HIS A 32 -4.92 23.57 4.66
CA HIS A 32 -5.06 23.35 6.10
C HIS A 32 -5.03 21.93 6.70
N SER A 33 -3.92 21.72 7.41
CA SER A 33 -3.78 21.29 8.81
C SER A 33 -5.00 20.80 9.62
N ARG A 34 -4.69 19.83 10.49
CA ARG A 34 -5.35 19.48 11.76
C ARG A 34 -6.32 18.28 11.72
N CYS A 35 -5.76 17.08 11.61
CA CYS A 35 -6.33 15.88 12.21
C CYS A 35 -5.37 15.34 13.30
N ARG A 36 -5.49 15.87 14.52
CA ARG A 36 -5.06 15.15 15.73
C ARG A 36 -6.21 14.22 16.11
N GLY A 37 -6.16 12.98 15.62
CA GLY A 37 -6.97 11.87 16.12
C GLY A 37 -6.11 11.06 17.07
N THR A 38 -6.53 10.96 18.33
CA THR A 38 -5.95 10.08 19.34
C THR A 38 -5.93 8.63 18.85
N PHE A 39 -4.72 8.10 18.62
CA PHE A 39 -4.50 6.67 18.39
C PHE A 39 -4.73 5.92 19.71
N GLY A 40 -5.93 5.39 19.88
CA GLY A 40 -6.28 4.51 20.99
C GLY A 40 -7.06 3.32 20.45
N GLY A 41 -6.39 2.20 20.26
CA GLY A 41 -7.05 0.93 19.94
C GLY A 41 -6.18 0.00 19.11
N LEU A 42 -5.15 -0.59 19.72
CA LEU A 42 -4.53 -1.85 19.27
C LEU A 42 -3.61 -2.51 20.32
N SER A 43 -3.70 -2.12 21.60
CA SER A 43 -2.77 -2.60 22.66
C SER A 43 -3.31 -3.75 23.52
N THR A 44 -4.25 -4.56 23.06
CA THR A 44 -4.84 -5.64 23.88
C THR A 44 -5.08 -6.94 23.11
N TYR A 45 -4.11 -7.39 22.32
CA TYR A 45 -4.17 -8.68 21.60
C TYR A 45 -3.11 -9.66 22.09
N LEU A 46 -2.92 -9.77 23.40
CA LEU A 46 -2.03 -10.76 24.03
C LEU A 46 -2.76 -11.51 25.15
N ALA A 47 -3.83 -12.21 24.81
CA ALA A 47 -4.43 -13.21 25.70
C ALA A 47 -4.81 -14.44 24.87
N GLY A 48 -4.03 -15.50 25.06
CA GLY A 48 -4.03 -16.68 24.20
C GLY A 48 -5.29 -17.55 24.28
N ARG A 49 -5.56 -18.23 23.17
CA ARG A 49 -6.23 -19.52 23.09
C ARG A 49 -5.49 -20.40 22.07
N PRO A 50 -5.43 -21.72 22.26
CA PRO A 50 -4.75 -22.61 21.32
C PRO A 50 -5.49 -22.68 19.98
N PHE A 51 -4.73 -22.81 18.89
CA PHE A 51 -5.27 -23.03 17.54
C PHE A 51 -5.78 -24.45 17.35
N SER A 52 -6.96 -24.55 16.73
CA SER A 52 -7.52 -25.76 16.16
C SER A 52 -7.26 -25.74 14.65
N ASN A 53 -6.63 -26.79 14.14
CA ASN A 53 -6.54 -27.12 12.71
C ASN A 53 -7.90 -27.65 12.25
N GLY A 54 -8.86 -26.75 12.08
CA GLY A 54 -10.21 -27.05 11.61
C GLY A 54 -10.52 -26.41 10.25
N PRO A 55 -11.64 -26.80 9.62
CA PRO A 55 -12.19 -26.07 8.47
C PRO A 55 -12.32 -24.56 8.77
N PRO A 56 -12.44 -23.72 7.73
CA PRO A 56 -12.59 -22.27 7.89
C PRO A 56 -13.60 -21.98 9.01
N PRO A 57 -13.26 -21.14 10.00
CA PRO A 57 -14.06 -21.01 11.21
C PRO A 57 -15.51 -20.62 10.88
N GLN A 58 -16.48 -21.10 11.66
CA GLN A 58 -17.92 -20.88 11.42
C GLN A 58 -18.27 -19.39 11.24
N ILE A 59 -17.49 -18.49 11.85
CA ILE A 59 -17.58 -17.04 11.70
C ILE A 59 -17.56 -16.55 10.25
N LEU A 60 -16.93 -17.28 9.32
CA LEU A 60 -16.89 -16.94 7.89
C LEU A 60 -18.24 -17.19 7.20
N ASN A 61 -19.06 -18.08 7.74
CA ASN A 61 -20.36 -18.39 7.15
C ASN A 61 -21.46 -17.41 7.57
N ASP A 62 -21.21 -16.56 8.57
CA ASP A 62 -22.18 -15.57 9.06
C ASP A 62 -22.32 -14.36 8.11
N ALA A 63 -23.54 -14.15 7.59
CA ALA A 63 -23.86 -13.04 6.71
C ALA A 63 -23.73 -11.66 7.40
N GLN A 64 -24.06 -11.59 8.69
CA GLN A 64 -23.94 -10.36 9.46
C GLN A 64 -22.47 -10.01 9.67
N GLN A 65 -21.63 -11.00 9.95
CA GLN A 65 -20.19 -10.80 10.07
C GLN A 65 -19.58 -10.33 8.75
N ARG A 66 -19.95 -10.95 7.61
CA ARG A 66 -19.48 -10.51 6.28
C ARG A 66 -19.81 -9.05 6.01
N LYS A 67 -21.00 -8.59 6.40
CA LYS A 67 -21.40 -7.19 6.27
C LYS A 67 -20.53 -6.28 7.14
N GLN A 68 -20.30 -6.64 8.40
CA GLN A 68 -19.45 -5.88 9.30
C GLN A 68 -18.00 -5.79 8.82
N ASP A 69 -17.47 -6.88 8.26
CA ASP A 69 -16.11 -6.93 7.71
C ASP A 69 -15.96 -6.01 6.49
N LEU A 70 -16.97 -6.00 5.60
CA LEU A 70 -17.02 -5.08 4.47
C LEU A 70 -17.16 -3.62 4.92
N ASP A 71 -18.05 -3.33 5.87
CA ASP A 71 -18.23 -1.98 6.43
C ASP A 71 -16.92 -1.47 7.06
N TYR A 72 -16.18 -2.35 7.73
CA TYR A 72 -14.84 -2.05 8.24
C TYR A 72 -13.87 -1.70 7.11
N CYS A 73 -13.81 -2.51 6.05
CA CYS A 73 -12.94 -2.26 4.90
C CYS A 73 -13.26 -0.92 4.23
N ILE A 74 -14.54 -0.64 3.98
CA ILE A 74 -15.00 0.63 3.37
C ILE A 74 -14.60 1.82 4.25
N LYS A 75 -14.80 1.72 5.57
CA LYS A 75 -14.40 2.76 6.52
C LYS A 75 -12.89 2.98 6.50
N LEU A 76 -12.10 1.90 6.53
CA LEU A 76 -10.64 1.98 6.49
C LEU A 76 -10.15 2.70 5.22
N VAL A 77 -10.71 2.36 4.06
CA VAL A 77 -10.39 3.01 2.78
C VAL A 77 -10.81 4.48 2.81
N ARG A 78 -12.00 4.81 3.31
CA ARG A 78 -12.45 6.20 3.44
C ARG A 78 -11.50 7.07 4.27
N ASP A 79 -10.92 6.49 5.33
CA ASP A 79 -10.07 7.19 6.28
C ASP A 79 -8.61 7.28 5.81
N ARG A 80 -8.08 6.23 5.16
CA ARG A 80 -6.65 6.11 4.79
C ARG A 80 -6.34 6.22 3.30
N ASP A 81 -7.32 5.99 2.44
CA ASP A 81 -7.16 5.99 0.98
C ASP A 81 -8.35 6.70 0.32
N ARG A 82 -8.35 8.03 0.50
CA ARG A 82 -9.45 8.90 0.05
C ARG A 82 -9.69 8.81 -1.47
N GLU A 83 -8.63 8.63 -2.24
CA GLU A 83 -8.71 8.53 -3.70
C GLU A 83 -9.35 7.21 -4.10
N GLY A 84 -8.85 6.10 -3.53
CA GLY A 84 -9.48 4.80 -3.68
C GLY A 84 -10.94 4.81 -3.23
N PHE A 85 -11.27 5.55 -2.17
CA PHE A 85 -12.66 5.67 -1.74
C PHE A 85 -13.57 6.26 -2.83
N TYR A 86 -13.16 7.37 -3.45
CA TYR A 86 -13.93 7.98 -4.53
C TYR A 86 -13.97 7.10 -5.77
N CYS A 87 -12.86 6.46 -6.16
CA CYS A 87 -12.84 5.50 -7.26
C CYS A 87 -13.81 4.34 -7.00
N GLY A 88 -13.83 3.82 -5.78
CA GLY A 88 -14.73 2.74 -5.37
C GLY A 88 -16.22 3.10 -5.51
N LEU A 89 -16.59 4.36 -5.27
CA LEU A 89 -17.97 4.84 -5.48
C LEU A 89 -18.40 4.84 -6.95
N LEU A 90 -17.45 4.90 -7.89
CA LEU A 90 -17.70 4.88 -9.34
C LEU A 90 -17.69 3.46 -9.92
N MET A 91 -17.26 2.46 -9.14
CA MET A 91 -17.24 1.07 -9.58
C MET A 91 -18.65 0.48 -9.69
N PRO A 92 -18.89 -0.46 -10.62
CA PRO A 92 -20.14 -1.23 -10.66
C PRO A 92 -20.45 -1.90 -9.33
N GLN A 93 -21.73 -1.98 -8.95
CA GLN A 93 -22.16 -2.50 -7.64
C GLN A 93 -21.66 -3.92 -7.39
N GLU A 94 -21.53 -4.72 -8.44
CA GLU A 94 -21.10 -6.12 -8.38
C GLU A 94 -19.62 -6.25 -7.96
N ILE A 95 -18.79 -5.26 -8.32
CA ILE A 95 -17.33 -5.28 -8.11
C ILE A 95 -16.89 -4.35 -6.96
N GLN A 96 -17.74 -3.39 -6.60
CA GLN A 96 -17.45 -2.39 -5.57
C GLN A 96 -16.97 -3.01 -4.25
N LYS A 97 -17.61 -4.11 -3.81
CA LYS A 97 -17.20 -4.82 -2.58
C LYS A 97 -15.79 -5.41 -2.71
N HIS A 98 -15.44 -6.03 -3.84
CA HIS A 98 -14.12 -6.62 -4.06
C HIS A 98 -13.05 -5.54 -4.10
N PHE A 99 -13.33 -4.44 -4.82
CA PHE A 99 -12.45 -3.28 -4.89
C PHE A 99 -12.13 -2.71 -3.50
N PHE A 100 -13.16 -2.43 -2.67
CA PHE A 100 -12.93 -1.89 -1.33
C PHE A 100 -12.11 -2.82 -0.42
N VAL A 101 -12.28 -4.13 -0.54
CA VAL A 101 -11.49 -5.10 0.24
C VAL A 101 -10.03 -5.11 -0.20
N LEU A 102 -9.76 -5.08 -1.51
CA LEU A 102 -8.39 -4.97 -2.04
C LEU A 102 -7.71 -3.66 -1.64
N ARG A 103 -8.44 -2.53 -1.73
CA ARG A 103 -7.94 -1.23 -1.27
C ARG A 103 -7.69 -1.22 0.24
N ALA A 104 -8.54 -1.86 1.05
CA ALA A 104 -8.37 -1.96 2.49
C ALA A 104 -7.11 -2.77 2.85
N PHE A 105 -6.87 -3.89 2.16
CA PHE A 105 -5.64 -4.67 2.30
C PHE A 105 -4.40 -3.83 1.96
N ASN A 106 -4.40 -3.13 0.82
CA ASN A 106 -3.30 -2.25 0.45
C ASN A 106 -3.07 -1.10 1.46
N ALA A 107 -4.14 -0.48 1.96
CA ALA A 107 -4.05 0.58 2.95
C ALA A 107 -3.45 0.09 4.29
N GLU A 108 -3.76 -1.15 4.69
CA GLU A 108 -3.23 -1.75 5.90
C GLU A 108 -1.75 -2.10 5.74
N LEU A 109 -1.34 -2.66 4.59
CA LEU A 109 0.08 -2.86 4.26
C LEU A 109 0.86 -1.54 4.21
N ALA A 110 0.29 -0.49 3.61
CA ALA A 110 0.91 0.82 3.54
C ALA A 110 1.13 1.46 4.91
N SER A 111 0.24 1.19 5.86
CA SER A 111 0.32 1.76 7.21
C SER A 111 1.47 1.19 8.04
N VAL A 112 2.05 0.05 7.65
CA VAL A 112 3.12 -0.61 8.44
C VAL A 112 4.34 0.30 8.57
N LYS A 113 4.81 0.88 7.47
CA LYS A 113 5.95 1.81 7.48
C LYS A 113 5.61 3.13 8.18
N GLU A 114 4.36 3.59 8.12
CA GLU A 114 3.96 4.83 8.80
C GLU A 114 4.03 4.74 10.34
N VAL A 115 3.70 3.58 10.91
CA VAL A 115 3.82 3.35 12.35
C VAL A 115 5.28 3.47 12.83
N HIS A 116 6.26 3.12 11.98
CA HIS A 116 7.68 3.29 12.28
C HIS A 116 8.02 4.76 12.55
N HIS A 117 7.60 5.64 11.63
CA HIS A 117 7.91 7.06 11.66
C HIS A 117 7.35 7.77 12.89
N ILE A 118 6.13 7.41 13.31
CA ILE A 118 5.50 7.98 14.52
C ILE A 118 6.33 7.63 15.78
N ARG A 119 6.90 6.42 15.83
CA ARG A 119 7.63 5.94 17.01
C ARG A 119 9.04 6.54 17.13
N ASN A 120 9.71 6.77 16.00
CA ASN A 120 11.09 7.25 15.98
C ASN A 120 11.23 8.78 16.03
N GLN A 121 10.14 9.54 15.79
CA GLN A 121 10.13 11.00 15.95
C GLN A 121 10.42 11.48 17.39
N GLY A 122 10.31 10.60 18.40
CA GLY A 122 10.58 10.92 19.81
C GLY A 122 12.03 10.70 20.28
N SER A 123 12.90 10.13 19.44
CA SER A 123 14.29 9.81 19.81
C SER A 123 15.25 10.71 19.05
N SER A 124 15.59 11.83 19.65
CA SER A 124 16.64 12.73 19.18
C SER A 124 17.96 11.99 19.02
N GLY A 125 18.39 11.75 17.78
CA GLY A 125 19.80 11.50 17.45
C GLY A 125 20.18 10.17 16.81
N GLN A 126 19.26 9.26 16.48
CA GLN A 126 19.58 8.10 15.61
C GLN A 126 18.79 8.16 14.31
N THR A 127 19.41 8.75 13.28
CA THR A 127 18.95 8.79 11.89
C THR A 127 19.25 7.47 11.19
N GLY A 128 18.72 6.37 11.73
CA GLY A 128 18.82 5.04 11.13
C GLY A 128 17.44 4.43 10.98
N THR A 129 17.01 4.21 9.74
CA THR A 129 15.75 3.53 9.38
C THR A 129 15.92 2.03 9.51
N THR A 130 16.26 1.56 10.71
CA THR A 130 16.31 0.13 10.99
C THR A 130 14.87 -0.33 11.23
N ALA A 131 14.33 -1.12 10.31
CA ALA A 131 13.04 -1.74 10.48
C ALA A 131 13.00 -2.49 11.83
N THR A 132 12.09 -2.09 12.72
CA THR A 132 12.00 -2.79 14.01
C THR A 132 11.50 -4.21 13.74
N VAL A 133 12.00 -5.20 14.50
CA VAL A 133 11.54 -6.60 14.42
C VAL A 133 10.02 -6.72 14.43
N ALA A 134 9.32 -5.84 15.17
CA ALA A 134 7.85 -5.80 15.21
C ALA A 134 7.18 -5.50 13.85
N LEU A 135 7.80 -4.69 12.99
CA LEU A 135 7.27 -4.34 11.66
C LEU A 135 7.48 -5.49 10.68
N GLN A 136 8.66 -6.12 10.71
CA GLN A 136 8.96 -7.33 9.94
C GLN A 136 7.99 -8.45 10.33
N LEU A 137 7.77 -8.68 11.63
CA LEU A 137 6.78 -9.64 12.12
C LEU A 137 5.36 -9.35 11.64
N ARG A 138 4.99 -8.07 11.47
CA ARG A 138 3.66 -7.69 10.95
C ARG A 138 3.50 -8.04 9.47
N LEU A 139 4.52 -7.85 8.64
CA LEU A 139 4.48 -8.26 7.23
C LEU A 139 4.56 -9.79 7.11
N GLN A 140 5.34 -10.45 7.97
CA GLN A 140 5.35 -11.91 8.05
C GLN A 140 3.98 -12.47 8.44
N TRP A 141 3.28 -11.84 9.39
CA TRP A 141 1.91 -12.21 9.74
C TRP A 141 0.95 -12.09 8.54
N TRP A 142 1.14 -11.08 7.68
CA TRP A 142 0.37 -10.96 6.45
C TRP A 142 0.68 -12.10 5.47
N ASN A 143 1.96 -12.44 5.28
CA ASN A 143 2.37 -13.60 4.47
C ASN A 143 1.70 -14.89 4.98
N ASP A 144 1.75 -15.14 6.28
CA ASP A 144 1.13 -16.31 6.91
C ASP A 144 -0.40 -16.30 6.79
N SER A 145 -1.02 -15.11 6.80
CA SER A 145 -2.46 -14.94 6.61
C SER A 145 -2.88 -15.24 5.15
N ILE A 146 -2.09 -14.78 4.17
CA ILE A 146 -2.30 -15.13 2.77
C ILE A 146 -2.19 -16.64 2.57
N ARG A 147 -1.15 -17.28 3.11
CA ARG A 147 -1.01 -18.77 3.06
C ARG A 147 -2.25 -19.49 3.58
N GLN A 148 -2.81 -19.03 4.71
CA GLN A 148 -4.03 -19.59 5.28
C GLN A 148 -5.27 -19.36 4.41
N ILE A 149 -5.41 -18.20 3.75
CA ILE A 149 -6.50 -17.92 2.80
C ILE A 149 -6.50 -18.94 1.64
N TYR A 150 -5.31 -19.36 1.19
CA TYR A 150 -5.14 -20.34 0.12
C TYR A 150 -5.06 -21.79 0.61
N GLY A 151 -5.31 -22.05 1.90
CA GLY A 151 -5.36 -23.41 2.46
C GLY A 151 -4.00 -24.09 2.59
N GLU A 152 -2.89 -23.35 2.62
CA GLU A 152 -1.59 -23.93 2.94
C GLU A 152 -1.45 -24.20 4.44
N GLU A 153 -1.02 -25.41 4.77
CA GLU A 153 -0.67 -25.77 6.15
C GLU A 153 0.63 -25.06 6.59
N LYS A 154 0.69 -24.68 7.87
CA LYS A 154 1.98 -24.37 8.50
C LYS A 154 2.83 -25.64 8.41
N GLN A 155 3.95 -25.58 7.69
CA GLN A 155 4.93 -26.66 7.67
C GLN A 155 5.23 -27.07 9.12
N SER A 156 5.09 -28.36 9.42
CA SER A 156 5.19 -28.97 10.76
C SER A 156 6.58 -28.86 11.42
N GLY A 157 7.44 -27.96 10.93
CA GLY A 157 8.75 -27.62 11.49
C GLY A 157 8.78 -26.31 12.29
N ALA A 158 7.65 -25.61 12.44
CA ALA A 158 7.58 -24.48 13.37
C ALA A 158 7.73 -25.00 14.81
N ASP A 159 8.69 -24.44 15.56
CA ASP A 159 8.91 -24.79 16.97
C ASP A 159 7.58 -24.75 17.73
N PRO A 160 7.12 -25.87 18.34
CA PRO A 160 5.90 -25.93 19.12
C PRO A 160 5.82 -24.85 20.22
N SER A 161 6.96 -24.30 20.66
CA SER A 161 7.03 -23.19 21.61
C SER A 161 6.46 -21.87 21.05
N LEU A 162 6.50 -21.67 19.73
CA LEU A 162 5.99 -20.49 19.03
C LEU A 162 4.52 -20.63 18.59
N ALA A 163 3.93 -21.83 18.72
CA ALA A 163 2.52 -22.07 18.39
C ALA A 163 1.57 -21.18 19.21
N ASN A 164 1.96 -20.85 20.45
CA ASN A 164 1.21 -20.00 21.37
C ASN A 164 1.28 -18.48 21.03
N LEU A 165 2.18 -18.08 20.11
CA LEU A 165 2.30 -16.69 19.63
C LEU A 165 1.45 -16.40 18.37
N SER A 166 0.91 -17.43 17.73
CA SER A 166 0.09 -17.28 16.52
C SER A 166 -1.32 -16.85 16.93
N ILE A 167 -1.67 -15.58 16.78
CA ILE A 167 -3.06 -15.10 16.84
C ILE A 167 -3.78 -15.56 15.56
N SER A 168 -5.11 -15.78 15.64
CA SER A 168 -5.90 -16.14 14.45
C SER A 168 -5.77 -15.06 13.41
N CYS A 169 -5.35 -15.42 12.19
CA CYS A 169 -5.52 -14.49 11.08
C CYS A 169 -7.00 -14.12 10.90
N TRP A 170 -7.89 -15.05 11.24
CA TRP A 170 -9.35 -14.92 11.15
C TRP A 170 -9.96 -13.93 12.14
N GLU A 171 -9.22 -13.36 13.09
CA GLU A 171 -9.70 -12.24 13.91
C GLU A 171 -9.71 -10.93 13.12
N SER A 172 -8.89 -10.82 12.08
CA SER A 172 -8.84 -9.64 11.22
C SER A 172 -10.06 -9.59 10.27
N PRO A 173 -10.86 -8.50 10.30
CA PRO A 173 -11.96 -8.32 9.34
C PRO A 173 -11.47 -8.25 7.90
N ILE A 174 -10.26 -7.73 7.67
CA ILE A 174 -9.67 -7.64 6.32
C ILE A 174 -9.34 -9.03 5.79
N VAL A 175 -8.78 -9.93 6.62
CA VAL A 175 -8.45 -11.31 6.23
C VAL A 175 -9.73 -12.08 5.90
N ARG A 176 -10.77 -11.97 6.74
CA ARG A 176 -12.08 -12.61 6.47
C ARG A 176 -12.70 -12.09 5.18
N ALA A 177 -12.71 -10.77 4.97
CA ALA A 177 -13.23 -10.18 3.74
C ALA A 177 -12.43 -10.61 2.50
N LEU A 178 -11.09 -10.63 2.60
CA LEU A 178 -10.21 -11.05 1.51
C LEU A 178 -10.40 -12.53 1.17
N TYR A 179 -10.62 -13.39 2.17
CA TYR A 179 -10.99 -14.79 1.97
C TYR A 179 -12.26 -14.93 1.12
N HIS A 180 -13.30 -14.16 1.43
CA HIS A 180 -14.54 -14.18 0.63
C HIS A 180 -14.30 -13.69 -0.80
N VAL A 181 -13.57 -12.59 -0.98
CA VAL A 181 -13.22 -12.09 -2.31
C VAL A 181 -12.44 -13.14 -3.10
N ASN A 182 -11.45 -13.80 -2.48
CA ASN A 182 -10.68 -14.86 -3.11
C ASN A 182 -11.57 -16.06 -3.48
N SER A 183 -12.50 -16.45 -2.61
CA SER A 183 -13.44 -17.55 -2.92
C SER A 183 -14.38 -17.25 -4.09
N GLU A 184 -14.72 -15.97 -4.31
CA GLU A 184 -15.60 -15.54 -5.40
C GLU A 184 -14.86 -15.29 -6.72
N LYS A 185 -13.63 -14.78 -6.65
CA LYS A 185 -12.88 -14.28 -7.82
C LYS A 185 -11.67 -15.13 -8.20
N ASN A 186 -11.25 -16.04 -7.33
CA ASN A 186 -10.06 -16.87 -7.49
C ASN A 186 -8.82 -16.01 -7.82
N LEU A 187 -8.46 -15.13 -6.89
CA LEU A 187 -7.39 -14.16 -7.08
C LEU A 187 -6.04 -14.85 -7.25
N THR A 188 -5.17 -14.31 -8.10
CA THR A 188 -3.80 -14.81 -8.22
C THR A 188 -3.00 -14.43 -6.98
N ARG A 189 -2.69 -15.45 -6.18
CA ARG A 189 -1.92 -15.31 -4.94
C ARG A 189 -0.64 -14.50 -5.08
N ARG A 190 0.08 -14.70 -6.19
CA ARG A 190 1.36 -14.04 -6.43
C ARG A 190 1.23 -12.52 -6.39
N PHE A 191 0.13 -11.93 -6.84
CA PHE A 191 -0.07 -10.48 -6.78
C PHE A 191 -0.27 -9.97 -5.34
N LEU A 192 -0.94 -10.75 -4.48
CA LEU A 192 -1.06 -10.42 -3.04
C LEU A 192 0.30 -10.49 -2.35
N GLU A 193 1.10 -11.53 -2.63
CA GLU A 193 2.45 -11.67 -2.06
C GLU A 193 3.40 -10.57 -2.56
N ARG A 194 3.32 -10.20 -3.85
CA ARG A 194 4.12 -9.08 -4.40
C ARG A 194 3.89 -7.77 -3.66
N LEU A 195 2.65 -7.50 -3.23
CA LEU A 195 2.34 -6.31 -2.43
C LEU A 195 3.07 -6.34 -1.09
N ILE A 196 3.10 -7.50 -0.42
CA ILE A 196 3.79 -7.68 0.87
C ILE A 196 5.30 -7.58 0.68
N ASP A 197 5.86 -8.31 -0.30
CA ASP A 197 7.28 -8.27 -0.67
C ASP A 197 7.75 -6.84 -0.91
N ALA A 198 6.97 -6.05 -1.67
CA ALA A 198 7.31 -4.66 -1.95
C ALA A 198 7.39 -3.82 -0.66
N ARG A 199 6.44 -3.99 0.27
CA ARG A 199 6.46 -3.25 1.55
C ARG A 199 7.60 -3.68 2.46
N GLU A 200 7.98 -4.95 2.41
CA GLU A 200 9.09 -5.48 3.21
C GLU A 200 10.41 -4.83 2.80
N HIS A 201 10.68 -4.77 1.49
CA HIS A 201 11.87 -4.10 0.97
C HIS A 201 11.86 -2.60 1.27
N ASP A 202 10.68 -1.97 1.26
CA ASP A 202 10.53 -0.54 1.52
C ASP A 202 10.71 -0.15 2.99
N LEU A 203 10.60 -1.09 3.96
CA LEU A 203 10.74 -0.77 5.38
C LEU A 203 12.09 -0.13 5.75
N GLU A 204 13.16 -0.50 5.05
CA GLU A 204 14.54 -0.05 5.31
C GLU A 204 15.03 1.00 4.29
N LEU A 205 14.18 1.38 3.34
CA LEU A 205 14.55 2.29 2.25
C LEU A 205 14.07 3.71 2.53
N ASP A 206 15.01 4.62 2.73
CA ASP A 206 14.72 6.07 2.79
C ASP A 206 14.77 6.75 1.43
N GLN A 207 15.48 6.14 0.47
CA GLN A 207 15.71 6.68 -0.86
C GLN A 207 16.10 5.55 -1.81
N PHE A 208 15.49 5.51 -3.00
CA PHE A 208 15.92 4.59 -4.05
C PHE A 208 17.25 5.02 -4.63
N ALA A 209 18.13 4.06 -4.94
CA ALA A 209 19.39 4.37 -5.62
C ALA A 209 19.14 4.80 -7.07
N LYS A 210 18.34 4.01 -7.80
CA LYS A 210 18.05 4.21 -9.22
C LYS A 210 16.58 4.44 -9.51
N MET A 211 16.29 5.12 -10.62
CA MET A 211 14.95 5.33 -11.15
C MET A 211 14.27 4.00 -11.53
N GLU A 212 15.06 3.04 -12.02
CA GLU A 212 14.58 1.68 -12.29
C GLU A 212 14.06 1.00 -11.01
N ASP A 213 14.73 1.19 -9.87
CA ASP A 213 14.30 0.60 -8.59
C ASP A 213 12.98 1.22 -8.11
N ALA A 214 12.83 2.54 -8.24
CA ALA A 214 11.60 3.25 -7.92
C ALA A 214 10.43 2.79 -8.82
N THR A 215 10.68 2.64 -10.11
CA THR A 215 9.69 2.16 -11.09
C THR A 215 9.30 0.71 -10.80
N ARG A 216 10.27 -0.15 -10.49
CA ARG A 216 10.05 -1.55 -10.13
C ARG A 216 9.26 -1.68 -8.81
N TYR A 217 9.51 -0.81 -7.84
CA TYR A 217 8.71 -0.75 -6.63
C TYR A 217 7.26 -0.34 -6.94
N ALA A 218 7.04 0.69 -7.76
CA ALA A 218 5.71 1.11 -8.20
C ALA A 218 4.99 -0.02 -8.95
N GLU A 219 5.69 -0.75 -9.81
CA GLU A 219 5.15 -1.90 -10.52
C GLU A 219 4.71 -3.02 -9.55
N LYS A 220 5.57 -3.40 -8.60
CA LYS A 220 5.24 -4.42 -7.60
C LYS A 220 4.14 -4.01 -6.62
N SER A 221 4.02 -2.72 -6.30
CA SER A 221 3.09 -2.23 -5.27
C SER A 221 1.76 -1.71 -5.83
N VAL A 222 1.77 -0.92 -6.89
CA VAL A 222 0.56 -0.33 -7.47
C VAL A 222 0.01 -1.22 -8.58
N SER A 223 0.87 -1.73 -9.47
CA SER A 223 0.38 -2.56 -10.58
C SER A 223 -0.17 -3.90 -10.09
N SER A 224 0.43 -4.52 -9.06
CA SER A 224 -0.15 -5.71 -8.43
C SER A 224 -1.59 -5.51 -7.94
N LEU A 225 -1.90 -4.31 -7.41
CA LEU A 225 -3.26 -3.97 -7.00
C LEU A 225 -4.20 -3.79 -8.20
N LEU A 226 -3.69 -3.24 -9.31
CA LEU A 226 -4.43 -3.13 -10.56
C LEU A 226 -4.70 -4.50 -11.18
N TYR A 227 -3.72 -5.41 -11.22
CA TYR A 227 -3.92 -6.79 -11.70
C TYR A 227 -5.01 -7.51 -10.89
N LEU A 228 -4.97 -7.42 -9.55
CA LEU A 228 -6.02 -7.98 -8.68
C LEU A 228 -7.39 -7.33 -8.93
N SER A 229 -7.41 -6.04 -9.25
CA SER A 229 -8.65 -5.34 -9.62
C SER A 229 -9.19 -5.87 -10.95
N LEU A 230 -8.35 -6.03 -11.98
CA LEU A 230 -8.73 -6.62 -13.28
C LEU A 230 -9.32 -8.03 -13.10
N GLU A 231 -8.69 -8.87 -12.26
CA GLU A 231 -9.23 -10.19 -11.91
C GLU A 231 -10.63 -10.11 -11.28
N CYS A 232 -10.88 -9.11 -10.43
CA CYS A 232 -12.23 -8.89 -9.89
C CYS A 232 -13.23 -8.56 -11.00
N PHE A 233 -12.83 -7.80 -12.01
CA PHE A 233 -13.66 -7.51 -13.18
C PHE A 233 -13.80 -8.70 -14.14
N GLY A 234 -13.00 -9.76 -13.97
CA GLY A 234 -12.96 -10.90 -14.88
C GLY A 234 -12.21 -10.62 -16.19
N VAL A 235 -11.39 -9.56 -16.20
CA VAL A 235 -10.50 -9.19 -17.31
C VAL A 235 -9.23 -10.00 -17.18
N LYS A 236 -8.79 -10.66 -18.27
CA LYS A 236 -7.64 -11.58 -18.29
C LYS A 236 -6.80 -11.46 -19.55
N GLU A 237 -6.96 -10.37 -20.29
CA GLU A 237 -6.22 -10.12 -21.52
C GLU A 237 -4.80 -9.61 -21.21
N ASP A 238 -3.79 -10.18 -21.86
CA ASP A 238 -2.38 -9.75 -21.70
C ASP A 238 -2.19 -8.25 -21.94
N ALA A 239 -2.95 -7.67 -22.88
CA ALA A 239 -2.91 -6.24 -23.16
C ALA A 239 -3.46 -5.38 -22.00
N ALA A 240 -4.40 -5.91 -21.22
CA ALA A 240 -4.90 -5.24 -20.02
C ALA A 240 -3.87 -5.29 -18.88
N ASP A 241 -3.16 -6.41 -18.74
CA ASP A 241 -2.06 -6.54 -17.79
C ASP A 241 -0.88 -5.63 -18.16
N GLU A 242 -0.50 -5.56 -19.44
CA GLU A 242 0.54 -4.63 -19.90
C GLU A 242 0.14 -3.17 -19.61
N ALA A 243 -1.11 -2.79 -19.91
CA ALA A 243 -1.63 -1.46 -19.60
C ALA A 243 -1.64 -1.18 -18.08
N ALA A 244 -2.03 -2.16 -17.26
CA ALA A 244 -2.01 -2.05 -15.81
C ALA A 244 -0.59 -1.92 -15.24
N SER A 245 0.40 -2.57 -15.87
CA SER A 245 1.81 -2.44 -15.51
C SER A 245 2.32 -1.02 -15.69
N PHE A 246 2.10 -0.43 -16.87
CA PHE A 246 2.51 0.94 -17.15
C PHE A 246 1.72 1.95 -16.31
N ALA A 247 0.39 1.78 -16.22
CA ALA A 247 -0.46 2.67 -15.42
C ALA A 247 -0.06 2.64 -13.95
N GLY A 248 0.18 1.46 -13.37
CA GLY A 248 0.57 1.33 -11.98
C GLY A 248 1.96 1.91 -11.69
N ALA A 249 2.92 1.72 -12.61
CA ALA A 249 4.21 2.38 -12.51
C ALA A 249 4.08 3.92 -12.47
N GLY A 250 3.36 4.51 -13.44
CA GLY A 250 3.13 5.96 -13.50
C GLY A 250 2.37 6.52 -12.30
N ILE A 251 1.30 5.83 -11.86
CA ILE A 251 0.53 6.20 -10.66
C ILE A 251 1.43 6.15 -9.41
N GLY A 252 2.28 5.14 -9.28
CA GLY A 252 3.19 4.99 -8.15
C GLY A 252 4.25 6.10 -8.09
N LEU A 253 4.87 6.43 -9.23
CA LEU A 253 5.82 7.53 -9.33
C LEU A 253 5.15 8.89 -9.05
N THR A 254 3.98 9.13 -9.64
CA THR A 254 3.17 10.34 -9.38
C THR A 254 2.81 10.47 -7.90
N THR A 255 2.43 9.36 -7.26
CA THR A 255 2.13 9.32 -5.83
C THR A 255 3.36 9.63 -4.99
N ALA A 256 4.53 9.11 -5.37
CA ALA A 256 5.80 9.40 -4.70
C ALA A 256 6.15 10.90 -4.79
N LEU A 257 6.04 11.49 -5.99
CA LEU A 257 6.27 12.93 -6.22
C LEU A 257 5.34 13.80 -5.40
N ARG A 258 4.04 13.51 -5.43
CA ARG A 258 3.04 14.24 -4.65
C ARG A 258 3.27 14.11 -3.14
N GLY A 259 3.78 12.97 -2.69
CA GLY A 259 4.13 12.70 -1.30
C GLY A 259 5.41 13.40 -0.82
N THR A 260 6.16 14.08 -1.70
CA THR A 260 7.48 14.63 -1.36
C THR A 260 7.51 15.50 -0.10
N PRO A 261 6.64 16.50 0.07
CA PRO A 261 6.73 17.37 1.25
C PRO A 261 6.60 16.60 2.56
N ILE A 262 5.62 15.70 2.67
CA ILE A 262 5.38 14.94 3.89
C ILE A 262 6.43 13.85 4.11
N ARG A 263 6.97 13.24 3.04
CA ARG A 263 8.02 12.23 3.14
C ARG A 263 9.35 12.83 3.60
N LEU A 264 9.69 14.03 3.13
CA LEU A 264 10.88 14.75 3.57
C LEU A 264 10.84 15.06 5.08
N THR A 265 9.67 15.41 5.64
CA THR A 265 9.52 15.57 7.11
C THR A 265 9.70 14.27 7.90
N LYS A 266 9.62 13.12 7.24
CA LYS A 266 9.82 11.79 7.81
C LYS A 266 11.24 11.24 7.52
N GLY A 267 12.13 12.04 6.93
CA GLY A 267 13.49 11.62 6.59
C GLY A 267 13.61 10.82 5.27
N GLU A 268 12.51 10.68 4.53
CA GLU A 268 12.49 9.96 3.26
C GLU A 268 12.63 10.91 2.08
N VAL A 269 13.50 10.56 1.13
CA VAL A 269 13.67 11.29 -0.14
C VAL A 269 13.07 10.44 -1.25
N PRO A 270 11.87 10.77 -1.77
CA PRO A 270 11.20 9.96 -2.79
C PRO A 270 11.78 10.10 -4.20
N ILE A 271 12.85 10.87 -4.35
CA ILE A 271 13.58 11.07 -5.60
C ILE A 271 14.80 10.15 -5.63
N PRO A 272 15.01 9.36 -6.70
CA PRO A 272 16.18 8.50 -6.82
C PRO A 272 17.50 9.25 -6.68
N ALA A 273 18.45 8.65 -5.96
CA ALA A 273 19.75 9.26 -5.67
C ALA A 273 20.56 9.53 -6.95
N GLU A 274 20.43 8.69 -7.99
CA GLU A 274 21.13 8.88 -9.26
C GLU A 274 20.79 10.19 -9.99
N LEU A 275 19.63 10.78 -9.71
CA LEU A 275 19.19 12.04 -10.32
C LEU A 275 19.75 13.27 -9.58
N LEU A 276 20.32 13.05 -8.38
CA LEU A 276 20.92 14.10 -7.57
C LEU A 276 22.41 14.19 -7.83
N ARG A 277 22.94 15.41 -7.83
CA ARG A 277 24.36 15.66 -8.03
C ARG A 277 25.20 15.07 -6.90
N SER A 278 26.47 14.78 -7.18
CA SER A 278 27.43 14.41 -6.15
C SER A 278 27.54 15.52 -5.08
N GLY A 279 27.50 15.12 -3.81
CA GLY A 279 27.54 16.03 -2.67
C GLY A 279 26.21 16.73 -2.35
N PHE A 280 25.08 16.29 -2.93
CA PHE A 280 23.76 16.80 -2.58
C PHE A 280 23.46 16.57 -1.09
N SER A 281 23.12 17.64 -0.37
CA SER A 281 22.84 17.57 1.08
C SER A 281 21.37 17.23 1.35
N ARG A 282 21.11 15.96 1.68
CA ARG A 282 19.78 15.48 2.13
C ARG A 282 19.29 16.26 3.34
N THR A 283 20.17 16.54 4.29
CA THR A 283 19.85 17.29 5.52
C THR A 283 19.41 18.72 5.20
N SER A 284 20.09 19.40 4.27
CA SER A 284 19.70 20.75 3.85
C SER A 284 18.34 20.76 3.16
N LEU A 285 18.04 19.75 2.33
CA LEU A 285 16.72 19.58 1.73
C LEU A 285 15.65 19.39 2.81
N MET A 286 15.85 18.48 3.75
CA MET A 286 14.88 18.22 4.83
C MET A 286 14.66 19.47 5.71
N ASN A 287 15.73 20.14 6.12
CA ASN A 287 15.67 21.35 6.93
C ASN A 287 14.94 22.48 6.21
N SER A 288 15.10 22.61 4.89
CA SER A 288 14.39 23.63 4.12
C SER A 288 12.87 23.43 4.12
N VAL A 289 12.40 22.17 4.12
CA VAL A 289 10.96 21.85 4.13
C VAL A 289 10.31 22.16 5.48
N VAL A 290 11.05 22.02 6.58
CA VAL A 290 10.56 22.36 7.93
C VAL A 290 10.78 23.83 8.31
N GLY A 291 11.38 24.64 7.42
CA GLY A 291 11.67 26.05 7.65
C GLY A 291 12.90 26.31 8.53
N GLU A 292 13.74 25.30 8.77
CA GLU A 292 14.94 25.35 9.63
C GLU A 292 16.25 25.39 8.81
N GLY A 293 16.25 26.07 7.66
CA GLY A 293 17.44 26.23 6.83
C GLY A 293 17.14 26.61 5.39
N THR A 294 18.19 26.83 4.61
CA THR A 294 18.09 27.10 3.17
C THR A 294 18.98 26.12 2.40
N MET A 295 18.53 25.76 1.19
CA MET A 295 19.34 25.01 0.25
C MET A 295 20.22 25.95 -0.56
N SER A 296 21.35 25.45 -1.05
CA SER A 296 22.10 26.19 -2.07
C SER A 296 21.25 26.31 -3.35
N GLU A 297 21.43 27.39 -4.11
CA GLU A 297 20.71 27.59 -5.38
C GLU A 297 20.96 26.42 -6.36
N ALA A 298 22.19 25.89 -6.37
CA ALA A 298 22.56 24.73 -7.17
C ALA A 298 21.80 23.45 -6.76
N ASP A 299 21.64 23.21 -5.44
CA ASP A 299 20.87 22.06 -4.95
C ASP A 299 19.38 22.22 -5.22
N ALA A 300 18.83 23.42 -5.05
CA ALA A 300 17.43 23.69 -5.33
C ALA A 300 17.11 23.43 -6.82
N LYS A 301 17.97 23.92 -7.72
CA LYS A 301 17.84 23.69 -9.15
C LYS A 301 17.98 22.21 -9.53
N ASN A 302 19.00 21.52 -9.02
CA ASN A 302 19.18 20.09 -9.31
C ASN A 302 18.03 19.24 -8.76
N PHE A 303 17.49 19.56 -7.58
CA PHE A 303 16.32 18.87 -7.04
C PHE A 303 15.08 19.07 -7.92
N GLN A 304 14.86 20.30 -8.42
CA GLN A 304 13.77 20.58 -9.36
C GLN A 304 13.93 19.78 -10.66
N GLU A 305 15.12 19.78 -11.26
CA GLU A 305 15.41 19.00 -12.48
C GLU A 305 15.20 17.50 -12.25
N ALA A 306 15.57 16.98 -11.08
CA ALA A 306 15.34 15.58 -10.72
C ALA A 306 13.84 15.25 -10.59
N VAL A 307 13.06 16.15 -9.97
CA VAL A 307 11.59 16.02 -9.90
C VAL A 307 10.97 16.00 -11.30
N GLU A 308 11.41 16.89 -12.20
CA GLU A 308 10.93 16.94 -13.58
C GLU A 308 11.26 15.65 -14.35
N GLN A 309 12.45 15.08 -14.16
CA GLN A 309 12.82 13.80 -14.79
C GLN A 309 11.98 12.62 -14.30
N VAL A 310 11.69 12.55 -13.00
CA VAL A 310 10.76 11.54 -12.46
C VAL A 310 9.36 11.74 -13.05
N ALA A 311 8.91 12.99 -13.20
CA ALA A 311 7.60 13.32 -13.76
C ALA A 311 7.49 13.00 -15.26
N VAL A 312 8.57 13.13 -16.03
CA VAL A 312 8.62 12.73 -17.45
C VAL A 312 8.58 11.21 -17.62
N THR A 313 9.12 10.48 -16.64
CA THR A 313 9.11 9.01 -16.66
C THR A 313 7.73 8.44 -16.25
N ALA A 314 6.99 9.18 -15.42
CA ALA A 314 5.67 8.82 -14.92
C ALA A 314 4.56 9.00 -15.98
#